data_AF-A0A448UT76-F1
#
_entry.id   AF-A0A448UT76-F1
#
_cell.length_a   1.000
_cell.length_b   1.000
_cell.length_c   1.000
_cell.angle_alpha   90.00
_cell.angle_beta   90.00
_cell.angle_gamma   90.00
#
_symmetry.space_group_name_H-M   'P 1'
#
loop_
_entity.id
_entity.type
_entity.pdbx_description
1 polymer ?
#
loop_
_entity_poly.entity_id
_entity_poly.type
_entity_poly.pdbx_seq_one_letter_code
_entity_poly.pdbx_strand_id
1 'polypeptide(L)'
;MVSAYDAYMIHFPVPAFFDFADTKAAMWRERSIQATLQVQSRVDVAVFGIGAFGGAIPSHVYSGGYFDAAEQRLLREQGVVGDICTVLLREDGSWNDLEINRRASGPSPQELSRIPRRICVASGTHRAAALRGALRTGAITDLVLDEKLARAVIEK
;
A
#
# COMPACT_ATOMS: atom_id res chain seq x y z
N MET A 1 16.63 3.69 11.00
CA MET A 1 17.01 2.91 9.80
C MET A 1 18.27 3.49 9.16
N VAL A 2 18.28 4.76 8.74
CA VAL A 2 19.47 5.45 8.19
C VAL A 2 20.71 5.32 9.10
N SER A 3 20.59 5.70 10.37
CA SER A 3 21.67 5.58 11.36
C SER A 3 22.05 4.14 11.73
N ALA A 4 21.16 3.18 11.50
CA ALA A 4 21.40 1.78 11.84
C ALA A 4 22.21 1.04 10.76
N TYR A 5 22.27 1.58 9.54
CA TYR A 5 22.88 0.95 8.37
C TYR A 5 23.88 1.84 7.63
N ASP A 6 24.25 3.00 8.19
CA ASP A 6 25.10 4.00 7.54
C ASP A 6 24.65 4.31 6.10
N ALA A 7 23.34 4.52 5.95
CA ALA A 7 22.70 4.71 4.65
C ALA A 7 22.42 6.20 4.37
N TYR A 8 22.07 6.51 3.12
CA TYR A 8 21.54 7.82 2.71
C TYR A 8 20.03 7.78 2.54
N MET A 9 19.34 8.85 2.93
CA MET A 9 17.89 8.98 2.78
C MET A 9 17.55 9.69 1.47
N ILE A 10 16.66 9.09 0.69
CA ILE A 10 16.06 9.72 -0.48
C ILE A 10 14.57 9.87 -0.17
N HIS A 11 14.12 11.11 -0.03
CA HIS A 11 12.71 11.42 0.21
C HIS A 11 11.89 11.29 -1.07
N PHE A 12 10.61 11.00 -0.91
CA PHE A 12 9.63 11.04 -1.99
C PHE A 12 8.63 12.17 -1.74
N PRO A 13 8.84 13.38 -2.30
CA PRO A 13 8.10 14.59 -1.93
C PRO A 13 6.75 14.67 -2.67
N VAL A 14 5.87 13.71 -2.40
CA VAL A 14 4.50 13.64 -2.91
C VAL A 14 3.53 13.42 -1.75
N PRO A 15 2.26 13.85 -1.85
CA PRO A 15 1.25 13.46 -0.88
C PRO A 15 1.01 11.94 -0.91
N ALA A 16 0.41 11.38 0.13
CA ALA A 16 0.08 9.95 0.14
C ALA A 16 -0.97 9.61 -0.94
N PHE A 17 -1.95 10.50 -1.11
CA PHE A 17 -2.96 10.48 -2.16
C PHE A 17 -3.09 11.86 -2.78
N PHE A 18 -3.34 11.88 -4.08
CA PHE A 18 -3.75 13.08 -4.80
C PHE A 18 -5.26 13.24 -4.76
N ASP A 19 -5.77 14.47 -4.85
CA ASP A 19 -7.21 14.69 -5.05
C ASP A 19 -7.63 14.36 -6.49
N PHE A 20 -6.75 14.61 -7.45
CA PHE A 20 -7.01 14.41 -8.88
C PHE A 20 -5.96 13.51 -9.52
N ALA A 21 -6.41 12.55 -10.33
CA ALA A 21 -5.53 11.67 -11.10
C ALA A 21 -4.62 12.45 -12.06
N ASP A 22 -5.12 13.55 -12.64
CA ASP A 22 -4.35 14.39 -13.56
C ASP A 22 -3.21 15.12 -12.84
N THR A 23 -3.39 15.49 -11.56
CA THR A 23 -2.31 16.05 -10.74
C THR A 23 -1.21 15.03 -10.50
N LYS A 24 -1.57 13.77 -10.17
CA LYS A 24 -0.58 12.69 -10.08
C LYS A 24 0.16 12.54 -11.42
N ALA A 25 -0.57 12.46 -12.52
CA ALA A 25 0.01 12.28 -13.84
C ALA A 25 0.97 13.41 -14.23
N ALA A 26 0.62 14.66 -13.91
CA ALA A 26 1.50 15.81 -14.10
C ALA A 26 2.77 15.71 -13.23
N MET A 27 2.62 15.42 -11.92
CA MET A 27 3.77 15.27 -11.02
C MET A 27 4.69 14.11 -11.43
N TRP A 28 4.14 13.01 -11.95
CA TRP A 28 4.95 11.89 -12.46
C TRP A 28 5.79 12.26 -13.67
N ARG A 29 5.59 13.41 -14.32
CA ARG A 29 6.45 13.88 -15.42
C ARG A 29 7.61 14.74 -14.93
N GLU A 30 7.59 15.16 -13.67
CA GLU A 30 8.64 16.02 -13.10
C GLU A 30 9.95 15.25 -12.90
N ARG A 31 11.07 15.89 -13.26
CA ARG A 31 12.40 15.29 -13.20
C ARG A 31 12.78 14.85 -11.78
N SER A 32 12.41 15.65 -10.78
CA SER A 32 12.67 15.33 -9.36
C SER A 32 11.93 14.06 -8.92
N ILE A 33 10.68 13.90 -9.35
CA ILE A 33 9.85 12.72 -9.07
C ILE A 33 10.37 11.50 -9.82
N GLN A 34 10.69 11.66 -11.11
CA GLN A 34 11.27 10.59 -11.94
C GLN A 34 12.59 10.07 -11.38
N ALA A 35 13.45 10.94 -10.84
CA ALA A 35 14.70 10.53 -10.20
C ALA A 35 14.45 9.59 -8.99
N THR A 36 13.49 9.92 -8.12
CA THR A 36 13.13 9.05 -6.99
C THR A 36 12.51 7.73 -7.46
N LEU A 37 11.64 7.76 -8.47
CA LEU A 37 11.02 6.55 -9.04
C LEU A 37 12.06 5.61 -9.68
N GLN A 38 13.07 6.17 -10.35
CA GLN A 38 14.20 5.39 -10.89
C GLN A 38 14.97 4.67 -9.80
N VAL A 39 15.23 5.32 -8.67
CA VAL A 39 15.84 4.67 -7.51
C VAL A 39 14.93 3.56 -6.97
N GLN A 40 13.64 3.84 -6.78
CA GLN A 40 12.66 2.84 -6.31
C GLN A 40 12.63 1.60 -7.22
N SER A 41 12.73 1.75 -8.54
CA SER A 41 12.74 0.62 -9.48
C SER A 41 13.99 -0.27 -9.43
N ARG A 42 15.02 0.13 -8.69
CA ARG A 42 16.32 -0.58 -8.59
C ARG A 42 16.59 -1.13 -7.20
N VAL A 43 15.63 -1.05 -6.27
CA VAL A 43 15.83 -1.56 -4.92
C VAL A 43 15.82 -3.08 -4.90
N ASP A 44 16.67 -3.67 -4.06
CA ASP A 44 16.73 -5.13 -3.86
C ASP A 44 15.72 -5.62 -2.81
N VAL A 45 15.35 -4.73 -1.87
CA VAL A 45 14.50 -5.03 -0.72
C VAL A 45 13.44 -3.95 -0.54
N ALA A 46 12.18 -4.36 -0.45
CA ALA A 46 11.07 -3.54 0.03
C ALA A 46 10.62 -4.01 1.41
N VAL A 47 10.42 -3.07 2.33
CA VAL A 47 9.83 -3.32 3.66
C VAL A 47 8.59 -2.45 3.80
N PHE A 48 7.43 -3.07 4.01
CA PHE A 48 6.16 -2.35 4.10
C PHE A 48 5.19 -3.03 5.06
N GLY A 49 4.18 -2.28 5.47
CA GLY A 49 3.01 -2.83 6.15
C GLY A 49 1.79 -2.84 5.22
N ILE A 50 0.68 -3.31 5.77
CA ILE A 50 -0.64 -3.27 5.11
C ILE A 50 -1.59 -2.36 5.89
N GLY A 51 -2.31 -1.50 5.19
CA GLY A 51 -3.43 -0.78 5.78
C GLY A 51 -4.68 -1.66 5.78
N ALA A 52 -5.51 -1.53 6.81
CA ALA A 52 -6.82 -2.16 6.86
C ALA A 52 -7.92 -1.11 6.78
N PHE A 53 -8.88 -1.35 5.91
CA PHE A 53 -10.03 -0.49 5.70
C PHE A 53 -11.15 -0.89 6.67
N GLY A 54 -11.77 0.09 7.34
CA GLY A 54 -12.90 -0.16 8.24
C GLY A 54 -12.56 -0.82 9.59
N GLY A 55 -11.28 -0.94 9.96
CA GLY A 55 -10.87 -1.40 11.29
C GLY A 55 -11.02 -0.32 12.38
N ALA A 56 -11.11 -0.73 13.65
CA ALA A 56 -11.17 0.16 14.82
C ALA A 56 -9.95 1.11 14.92
N ILE A 57 -8.83 0.73 14.30
CA ILE A 57 -7.66 1.58 14.06
C ILE A 57 -7.58 1.79 12.54
N PRO A 58 -8.03 2.94 12.01
CA PRO A 58 -7.90 3.22 10.59
C PRO A 58 -6.42 3.32 10.21
N SER A 59 -6.04 2.80 9.03
CA SER A 59 -4.74 3.14 8.41
C SER A 59 -4.56 4.67 8.39
N HIS A 60 -3.33 5.16 8.54
CA HIS A 60 -3.02 6.60 8.44
C HIS A 60 -3.53 7.23 7.13
N VAL A 61 -3.61 6.43 6.07
CA VAL A 61 -4.17 6.82 4.78
C VAL A 61 -5.67 7.15 4.89
N TYR A 62 -6.42 6.44 5.73
CA TYR A 62 -7.87 6.63 5.90
C TYR A 62 -8.22 7.67 6.97
N SER A 63 -7.34 7.90 7.94
CA SER A 63 -7.50 8.94 8.97
C SER A 63 -6.88 10.29 8.59
N GLY A 64 -6.05 10.33 7.54
CA GLY A 64 -5.35 11.53 7.08
C GLY A 64 -6.17 12.54 6.27
N GLY A 65 -7.49 12.34 6.15
CA GLY A 65 -8.40 13.26 5.44
C GLY A 65 -8.41 13.12 3.91
N TYR A 66 -7.76 12.09 3.35
CA TYR A 66 -7.68 11.88 1.90
C TYR A 66 -8.98 11.38 1.25
N PHE A 67 -9.93 10.88 2.05
CA PHE A 67 -11.21 10.40 1.57
C PHE A 67 -12.36 10.97 2.39
N ASP A 68 -13.33 11.57 1.71
CA ASP A 68 -14.56 12.01 2.34
C ASP A 68 -15.48 10.83 2.71
N ALA A 69 -16.58 11.11 3.42
CA ALA A 69 -17.50 10.07 3.86
C ALA A 69 -18.21 9.34 2.69
N ALA A 70 -18.41 10.01 1.55
CA ALA A 70 -19.02 9.43 0.37
C ALA A 70 -18.05 8.50 -0.37
N GLU A 71 -16.80 8.93 -0.55
CA GLU A 71 -15.72 8.10 -1.09
C GLU A 71 -15.52 6.86 -0.23
N GLN A 72 -15.48 7.00 1.11
CA GLN A 72 -15.35 5.85 2.00
C GLN A 72 -16.51 4.86 1.87
N ARG A 73 -17.75 5.34 1.65
CA ARG A 73 -18.90 4.46 1.38
C ARG A 73 -18.73 3.73 0.06
N LEU A 74 -18.37 4.45 -1.01
CA LEU A 74 -18.14 3.86 -2.33
C LEU A 74 -17.04 2.79 -2.29
N LEU A 75 -15.92 3.05 -1.60
CA LEU A 75 -14.84 2.07 -1.46
C LEU A 75 -15.29 0.80 -0.71
N ARG A 76 -16.17 0.94 0.31
CA ARG A 76 -16.79 -0.22 0.97
C ARG A 76 -17.69 -1.00 0.03
N GLU A 77 -18.54 -0.30 -0.74
CA GLU A 77 -19.43 -0.91 -1.74
C GLU A 77 -18.65 -1.62 -2.84
N GLN A 78 -17.48 -1.09 -3.20
CA GLN A 78 -16.54 -1.72 -4.12
C GLN A 78 -15.76 -2.88 -3.49
N GLY A 79 -15.95 -3.20 -2.21
CA GLY A 79 -15.30 -4.34 -1.55
C GLY A 79 -13.83 -4.12 -1.20
N VAL A 80 -13.39 -2.86 -1.09
CA VAL A 80 -12.02 -2.53 -0.63
C VAL A 80 -11.87 -2.95 0.83
N VAL A 81 -10.81 -3.69 1.12
CA VAL A 81 -10.51 -4.20 2.48
C VAL A 81 -9.24 -3.62 3.07
N GLY A 82 -8.40 -2.96 2.26
CA GLY A 82 -7.14 -2.40 2.73
C GLY A 82 -6.28 -1.83 1.61
N ASP A 83 -5.00 -1.59 1.93
CA ASP A 83 -4.01 -1.06 1.01
C ASP A 83 -2.62 -1.69 1.21
N ILE A 84 -1.84 -1.74 0.13
CA ILE A 84 -0.39 -1.91 0.16
C ILE A 84 0.22 -0.63 -0.36
N CYS A 85 1.03 0.05 0.47
CA CYS A 85 1.71 1.28 0.07
C CYS A 85 0.75 2.29 -0.57
N THR A 86 -0.41 2.57 0.05
CA THR A 86 -1.49 3.43 -0.47
C THR A 86 -2.32 2.85 -1.62
N VAL A 87 -1.89 1.79 -2.30
CA VAL A 87 -2.67 1.18 -3.38
C VAL A 87 -3.75 0.27 -2.78
N LEU A 88 -5.01 0.67 -2.96
CA LEU A 88 -6.18 -0.02 -2.40
C LEU A 88 -6.41 -1.35 -3.09
N LEU A 89 -6.91 -2.33 -2.35
CA LEU A 89 -7.20 -3.66 -2.86
C LEU A 89 -8.41 -4.31 -2.19
N ARG A 90 -8.98 -5.29 -2.90
CA ARG A 90 -10.04 -6.18 -2.41
C ARG A 90 -9.45 -7.45 -1.83
N GLU A 91 -10.26 -8.19 -1.06
CA GLU A 91 -9.81 -9.42 -0.41
C GLU A 91 -9.41 -10.52 -1.40
N ASP A 92 -9.96 -10.52 -2.63
CA ASP A 92 -9.55 -11.44 -3.70
C ASP A 92 -8.21 -11.09 -4.35
N GLY A 93 -7.62 -9.95 -3.98
CA GLY A 93 -6.36 -9.45 -4.54
C GLY A 93 -6.54 -8.57 -5.79
N SER A 94 -7.78 -8.31 -6.24
CA SER A 94 -8.03 -7.34 -7.30
C SER A 94 -7.79 -5.91 -6.81
N TRP A 95 -7.18 -5.09 -7.67
CA TRP A 95 -6.82 -3.70 -7.36
C TRP A 95 -6.75 -2.80 -8.60
N ASN A 96 -6.48 -3.38 -9.78
CA ASN A 96 -6.17 -2.63 -11.00
C ASN A 96 -7.40 -1.92 -11.61
N ASP A 97 -8.61 -2.40 -11.34
CA ASP A 97 -9.87 -1.82 -11.81
C ASP A 97 -10.43 -0.74 -10.85
N LEU A 98 -9.76 -0.47 -9.73
CA LEU A 98 -10.16 0.58 -8.79
C LEU A 98 -9.64 1.94 -9.26
N GLU A 99 -10.54 2.77 -9.79
CA GLU A 99 -10.22 4.11 -10.32
C GLU A 99 -9.45 5.00 -9.30
N ILE A 100 -9.77 4.86 -8.01
CA ILE A 100 -9.10 5.57 -6.91
C ILE A 100 -7.58 5.36 -6.89
N ASN A 101 -7.08 4.21 -7.37
CA ASN A 101 -5.66 3.91 -7.40
C ASN A 101 -4.88 4.76 -8.42
N ARG A 102 -5.58 5.44 -9.35
CA ARG A 102 -4.96 6.48 -10.19
C ARG A 102 -4.52 7.71 -9.39
N ARG A 103 -4.96 7.84 -8.13
CA ARG A 103 -4.57 8.90 -7.20
C ARG A 103 -3.54 8.46 -6.15
N ALA A 104 -3.25 7.17 -6.04
CA ALA A 104 -2.30 6.63 -5.07
C ALA A 104 -0.85 6.92 -5.49
N SER A 105 0.01 7.21 -4.50
CA SER A 105 1.41 7.59 -4.73
C SER A 105 2.41 6.45 -4.61
N GLY A 106 2.11 5.43 -3.80
CA GLY A 106 3.04 4.32 -3.60
C GLY A 106 3.07 3.32 -4.77
N PRO A 107 4.06 2.41 -4.76
CA PRO A 107 4.21 1.41 -5.82
C PRO A 107 3.02 0.45 -5.84
N SER A 108 2.54 0.16 -7.04
CA SER A 108 1.52 -0.87 -7.27
C SER A 108 2.00 -2.26 -6.88
N PRO A 109 1.07 -3.20 -6.59
CA PRO A 109 1.44 -4.60 -6.37
C PRO A 109 2.27 -5.20 -7.51
N GLN A 110 2.05 -4.76 -8.76
CA GLN A 110 2.82 -5.21 -9.91
C GLN A 110 4.22 -4.59 -9.99
N GLU A 111 4.42 -3.36 -9.52
CA GLU A 111 5.76 -2.78 -9.40
C GLU A 111 6.53 -3.42 -8.24
N LEU A 112 5.85 -3.64 -7.11
CA LEU A 112 6.42 -4.35 -5.96
C LEU A 112 6.87 -5.76 -6.34
N SER A 113 6.09 -6.50 -7.14
CA SER A 113 6.41 -7.89 -7.48
C SER A 113 7.72 -8.07 -8.28
N ARG A 114 8.28 -6.99 -8.83
CA ARG A 114 9.58 -6.98 -9.52
C ARG A 114 10.77 -6.90 -8.56
N ILE A 115 10.54 -6.47 -7.32
CA ILE A 115 11.58 -6.35 -6.30
C ILE A 115 11.93 -7.75 -5.77
N PRO A 116 13.21 -8.16 -5.73
CA PRO A 116 13.59 -9.52 -5.32
C PRO A 116 13.03 -9.93 -3.95
N ARG A 117 13.20 -9.08 -2.92
CA ARG A 117 12.73 -9.34 -1.55
C ARG A 117 11.70 -8.31 -1.12
N ARG A 118 10.53 -8.79 -0.70
CA ARG A 118 9.37 -7.97 -0.31
C ARG A 118 8.88 -8.45 1.06
N ILE A 119 9.27 -7.71 2.09
CA ILE A 119 9.02 -8.05 3.48
C ILE A 119 7.80 -7.27 3.97
N CYS A 120 6.70 -7.98 4.16
CA CYS A 120 5.49 -7.43 4.77
C CYS A 120 5.52 -7.68 6.28
N VAL A 121 5.28 -6.63 7.06
CA VAL A 121 5.13 -6.71 8.52
C VAL A 121 3.73 -6.25 8.91
N ALA A 122 2.97 -7.12 9.57
CA ALA A 122 1.58 -6.84 9.93
C ALA A 122 1.25 -7.37 11.33
N SER A 123 0.35 -6.69 12.05
CA SER A 123 -0.14 -7.18 13.33
C SER A 123 -1.59 -6.75 13.57
N GLY A 124 -2.34 -7.59 14.29
CA GLY A 124 -3.72 -7.38 14.69
C GLY A 124 -4.75 -7.98 13.73
N THR A 125 -5.73 -8.69 14.28
CA THR A 125 -6.74 -9.45 13.54
C THR A 125 -7.61 -8.60 12.60
N HIS A 126 -7.77 -7.31 12.89
CA HIS A 126 -8.47 -6.36 12.01
C HIS A 126 -7.85 -6.24 10.61
N ARG A 127 -6.61 -6.72 10.40
CA ARG A 127 -5.92 -6.72 9.11
C ARG A 127 -6.09 -8.02 8.31
N ALA A 128 -6.83 -9.00 8.81
CA ALA A 128 -6.89 -10.33 8.19
C ALA A 128 -7.38 -10.29 6.72
N ALA A 129 -8.47 -9.56 6.44
CA ALA A 129 -8.99 -9.43 5.07
C ALA A 129 -8.02 -8.70 4.14
N ALA A 130 -7.42 -7.60 4.60
CA ALA A 130 -6.39 -6.86 3.86
C ALA A 130 -5.16 -7.73 3.58
N LEU A 131 -4.69 -8.49 4.56
CA LEU A 131 -3.54 -9.39 4.41
C LEU A 131 -3.83 -10.51 3.42
N ARG A 132 -5.04 -11.09 3.47
CA ARG A 132 -5.46 -12.09 2.48
C ARG A 132 -5.47 -11.55 1.06
N GLY A 133 -6.01 -10.34 0.86
CA GLY A 133 -5.95 -9.67 -0.44
C GLY A 133 -4.51 -9.39 -0.88
N ALA A 134 -3.67 -8.87 0.03
CA ALA A 134 -2.28 -8.55 -0.24
C ALA A 134 -1.47 -9.79 -0.65
N LEU A 135 -1.65 -10.92 0.04
CA LEU A 135 -1.00 -12.20 -0.29
C LEU A 135 -1.38 -12.71 -1.69
N ARG A 136 -2.65 -12.51 -2.11
CA ARG A 136 -3.12 -12.91 -3.44
C ARG A 136 -2.53 -12.10 -4.59
N THR A 137 -2.02 -10.89 -4.31
CA THR A 137 -1.38 -10.05 -5.35
C THR A 137 0.00 -10.55 -5.79
N GLY A 138 0.65 -11.42 -5.01
CA GLY A 138 2.05 -11.82 -5.23
C GLY A 138 3.09 -10.74 -4.87
N ALA A 139 2.68 -9.65 -4.20
CA ALA A 139 3.57 -8.57 -3.79
C ALA A 139 4.42 -8.90 -2.54
N ILE A 140 4.20 -10.04 -1.87
CA ILE A 140 4.86 -10.41 -0.61
C ILE A 140 5.67 -11.70 -0.82
N THR A 141 6.96 -11.69 -0.47
CA THR A 141 7.78 -12.92 -0.38
C THR A 141 7.99 -13.38 1.05
N ASP A 142 8.14 -12.42 1.97
CA ASP A 142 8.48 -12.67 3.35
C ASP A 142 7.41 -11.99 4.20
N LEU A 143 6.82 -12.73 5.14
CA LEU A 143 5.75 -12.21 5.99
C LEU A 143 6.14 -12.37 7.46
N VAL A 144 6.08 -11.26 8.20
CA VAL A 144 6.22 -11.22 9.66
C VAL A 144 4.88 -10.79 10.25
N LEU A 145 4.31 -11.64 11.10
CA LEU A 145 3.01 -11.41 11.72
C LEU A 145 2.90 -12.03 13.11
N ASP A 146 1.96 -11.53 13.92
CA ASP A 146 1.63 -12.13 15.22
C ASP A 146 0.73 -13.37 15.06
N GLU A 147 0.72 -14.22 16.09
CA GLU A 147 -0.03 -15.49 16.12
C GLU A 147 -1.54 -15.29 15.86
N LYS A 148 -2.14 -14.25 16.45
CA LYS A 148 -3.60 -14.03 16.33
C LYS A 148 -3.96 -13.65 14.91
N LEU A 149 -3.16 -12.78 14.27
CA LEU A 149 -3.34 -12.47 12.85
C LEU A 149 -3.10 -13.70 11.97
N ALA A 150 -2.09 -14.53 12.27
CA ALA A 150 -1.82 -15.75 11.51
C ALA A 150 -3.02 -16.70 11.51
N ARG A 151 -3.62 -16.94 12.67
CA ARG A 151 -4.85 -17.74 12.80
C ARG A 151 -6.01 -17.13 12.03
N ALA A 152 -6.26 -15.83 12.21
CA ALA A 152 -7.35 -15.13 11.55
C ALA A 152 -7.23 -15.10 10.01
N VAL A 153 -6.02 -15.23 9.45
CA VAL A 153 -5.79 -15.27 8.01
C VAL A 153 -6.13 -16.64 7.42
N ILE A 154 -5.87 -17.73 8.15
CA ILE A 154 -6.12 -19.10 7.68
C ILE A 154 -7.55 -19.58 7.95
N GLU A 155 -8.20 -19.06 8.99
CA GLU A 155 -9.58 -19.38 9.35
C GLU A 155 -10.55 -18.61 8.44
N LYS A 156 -11.45 -19.35 7.78
CA LYS A 156 -12.54 -18.83 6.94
C LYS A 156 -13.87 -19.29 7.49
#